data_AF-A0A923UUN5-F1
#
_entry.id   AF-A0A923UUN5-F1
#
_cell.length_a   1.000
_cell.length_b   1.000
_cell.length_c   1.000
_cell.angle_alpha   90.00
_cell.angle_beta   90.00
_cell.angle_gamma   90.00
#
_symmetry.space_group_name_H-M   'P 1'
#
loop_
_entity.id
_entity.type
_entity.pdbx_description
1 polymer ?
#
loop_
_entity_poly.entity_id
_entity_poly.type
_entity_poly.pdbx_seq_one_letter_code
_entity_poly.pdbx_strand_id
1 'polypeptide(L)'
;MQIQLKQSVAILAVASLLVGCFSNYNAIKNQKKTKATLEQITQLATQVLPYNSSSDSSTIYISVINDQLLYAKYTNEEELTAQLKVESYRLTSISNYAPLDTFTTLFTLPLVQYKRQAKITLTLKLPATPNFETPYKITITDVNRKNEAQHFVVLNKTNMLNRQNFILSTATQNPHFSNVYSDSTPITLLHNSSAKKIYARCFKTKFPIALPPFSMTPNATYKFIPDSSFTIVSNIAKQFQITMKQQGLYHLQLDSLKKEGVTLFKFTPDYPNVSNSKQLILPMRYILSTQEYDELLAATNPKEALDKVWLNIAGSANKARELIRAYYGRVKTANEKYTSYTEGWKTDRGMLYIVCGEPQTSYKNMEAETWIYGEENNFRSLNFAFAKVNNPFTNNDYELTRNALYRDYWYLAVDTWRSGKVFMNQ
;
A
#
# COMPACT_ATOMS: atom_id res chain seq x y z
N MET A 1 35.12 -3.19 -86.10
CA MET A 1 34.41 -4.39 -86.57
C MET A 1 33.95 -5.16 -85.34
N GLN A 2 32.62 -5.19 -85.12
CA GLN A 2 31.83 -6.11 -84.25
C GLN A 2 32.18 -6.20 -82.75
N ILE A 3 31.28 -6.49 -81.81
CA ILE A 3 29.81 -6.51 -81.64
C ILE A 3 29.63 -6.51 -80.10
N GLN A 4 28.50 -5.99 -79.63
CA GLN A 4 28.03 -5.99 -78.24
C GLN A 4 27.97 -7.40 -77.59
N LEU A 5 28.01 -7.47 -76.25
CA LEU A 5 26.84 -7.93 -75.49
C LEU A 5 26.91 -7.56 -73.99
N LYS A 6 25.74 -7.19 -73.46
CA LYS A 6 25.40 -6.89 -72.06
C LYS A 6 25.61 -8.08 -71.13
N GLN A 7 25.93 -7.83 -69.86
CA GLN A 7 25.14 -8.33 -68.72
C GLN A 7 25.52 -7.60 -67.42
N SER A 8 24.55 -7.54 -66.52
CA SER A 8 24.39 -6.59 -65.44
C SER A 8 24.63 -7.23 -64.06
N VAL A 9 25.10 -6.40 -63.11
CA VAL A 9 24.71 -6.34 -61.69
C VAL A 9 25.26 -7.43 -60.73
N ALA A 10 26.08 -6.99 -59.77
CA ALA A 10 25.68 -6.75 -58.37
C ALA A 10 26.93 -6.51 -57.49
N ILE A 11 27.13 -5.26 -57.05
CA ILE A 11 28.14 -4.91 -56.05
C ILE A 11 27.56 -5.19 -54.66
N LEU A 12 28.21 -6.10 -53.93
CA LEU A 12 27.98 -6.37 -52.51
C LEU A 12 28.41 -5.13 -51.70
N ALA A 13 27.45 -4.42 -51.11
CA ALA A 13 27.71 -3.41 -50.08
C ALA A 13 27.19 -3.91 -48.74
N VAL A 14 28.13 -4.21 -47.84
CA VAL A 14 27.86 -4.56 -46.44
C VAL A 14 27.38 -3.29 -45.72
N ALA A 15 26.10 -3.22 -45.37
CA ALA A 15 25.54 -2.14 -44.57
C ALA A 15 25.53 -2.56 -43.09
N SER A 16 26.32 -1.85 -42.30
CA SER A 16 26.36 -1.86 -40.85
C SER A 16 25.03 -1.36 -40.25
N LEU A 17 24.41 -2.17 -39.39
CA LEU A 17 23.24 -1.80 -38.61
C LEU A 17 23.65 -0.82 -37.49
N LEU A 18 23.32 0.46 -37.68
CA LEU A 18 23.34 1.47 -36.62
C LEU A 18 22.06 1.36 -35.79
N VAL A 19 22.21 1.14 -34.48
CA VAL A 19 21.15 1.24 -33.48
C VAL A 19 20.86 2.73 -33.25
N GLY A 20 19.73 3.21 -33.78
CA GLY A 20 19.26 4.58 -33.56
C GLY A 20 18.51 4.70 -32.23
N CYS A 21 19.07 5.49 -31.30
CA CYS A 21 18.32 6.05 -30.17
C CYS A 21 17.43 7.18 -30.70
N PHE A 22 16.10 7.01 -30.63
CA PHE A 22 15.16 8.11 -30.88
C PHE A 22 14.72 8.74 -29.56
N SER A 23 15.16 9.97 -29.32
CA SER A 23 14.58 10.86 -28.32
C SER A 23 13.40 11.61 -28.93
N ASN A 24 12.17 11.18 -28.66
CA ASN A 24 10.98 11.95 -29.03
C ASN A 24 10.65 12.97 -27.94
N TYR A 25 10.93 14.23 -28.23
CA TYR A 25 10.45 15.37 -27.45
C TYR A 25 8.98 15.62 -27.81
N ASN A 26 8.05 15.20 -26.95
CA ASN A 26 6.62 15.41 -27.20
C ASN A 26 6.19 16.81 -26.75
N ALA A 27 5.68 17.58 -27.71
CA ALA A 27 5.00 18.85 -27.48
C ALA A 27 3.69 18.63 -26.69
N ILE A 28 3.48 19.47 -25.66
CA ILE A 28 2.29 19.48 -24.80
C ILE A 28 1.09 19.94 -25.64
N LYS A 29 0.16 19.01 -25.93
CA LYS A 29 -1.18 19.34 -26.45
C LYS A 29 -2.20 19.25 -25.31
N ASN A 30 -2.76 20.41 -24.95
CA ASN A 30 -3.92 20.53 -24.07
C ASN A 30 -5.11 19.73 -24.62
N GLN A 31 -5.54 18.70 -23.88
CA GLN A 31 -6.80 17.99 -24.15
C GLN A 31 -7.90 18.53 -23.22
N LYS A 32 -8.88 19.21 -23.82
CA LYS A 32 -10.20 19.45 -23.22
C LYS A 32 -10.89 18.09 -23.04
N LYS A 33 -11.19 17.70 -21.78
CA LYS A 33 -12.04 16.54 -21.48
C LYS A 33 -13.51 16.93 -21.62
N THR A 34 -14.21 16.37 -22.61
CA THR A 34 -15.66 16.35 -22.69
C THR A 34 -16.22 15.23 -21.82
N LYS A 35 -17.31 15.53 -21.10
CA LYS A 35 -18.09 14.61 -20.25
C LYS A 35 -18.50 13.35 -21.03
N ALA A 36 -17.93 12.21 -20.66
CA ALA A 36 -18.43 10.89 -21.00
C ALA A 36 -18.30 9.99 -19.76
N THR A 37 -19.45 9.48 -19.32
CA THR A 37 -19.74 8.37 -18.39
C THR A 37 -18.67 8.00 -17.36
N LEU A 38 -18.97 8.28 -16.10
CA LEU A 38 -18.17 8.00 -14.90
C LEU A 38 -18.10 6.47 -14.61
N GLU A 39 -17.41 5.69 -15.43
CA GLU A 39 -16.84 4.44 -14.95
C GLU A 39 -15.68 4.82 -14.03
N GLN A 40 -15.79 4.51 -12.72
CA GLN A 40 -14.68 4.62 -11.79
C GLN A 40 -13.50 3.83 -12.37
N ILE A 41 -12.51 4.52 -12.94
CA ILE A 41 -11.22 3.93 -13.26
C ILE A 41 -10.61 3.52 -11.93
N THR A 42 -10.87 2.29 -11.52
CA THR A 42 -10.30 1.71 -10.31
C THR A 42 -8.82 1.52 -10.61
N GLN A 43 -7.95 2.30 -9.96
CA GLN A 43 -6.50 2.14 -10.09
C GLN A 43 -6.09 0.68 -9.94
N LEU A 44 -5.11 0.23 -10.72
CA LEU A 44 -4.66 -1.16 -10.69
C LEU A 44 -4.13 -1.50 -9.29
N ALA A 45 -4.74 -2.45 -8.59
CA ALA A 45 -4.32 -2.81 -7.24
C ALA A 45 -3.07 -3.69 -7.28
N THR A 46 -1.95 -3.07 -6.94
CA THR A 46 -0.63 -3.71 -6.95
C THR A 46 0.10 -3.48 -5.64
N GLN A 47 0.96 -4.42 -5.26
CA GLN A 47 1.83 -4.30 -4.09
C GLN A 47 3.28 -4.49 -4.51
N VAL A 48 4.19 -3.72 -3.92
CA VAL A 48 5.62 -3.78 -4.22
C VAL A 48 6.40 -4.06 -2.93
N LEU A 49 7.28 -5.06 -2.97
CA LEU A 49 8.13 -5.47 -1.86
C LEU A 49 9.60 -5.50 -2.31
N PRO A 50 10.44 -4.54 -1.85
CA PRO A 50 11.88 -4.59 -2.11
C PRO A 50 12.60 -5.55 -1.16
N TYR A 51 13.56 -6.30 -1.70
CA TYR A 51 14.44 -7.21 -0.97
C TYR A 51 15.88 -7.09 -1.47
N ASN A 52 16.82 -6.97 -0.53
CA ASN A 52 18.24 -6.82 -0.82
C ASN A 52 18.87 -8.16 -1.21
N SER A 53 18.79 -8.56 -2.48
CA SER A 53 19.30 -9.87 -2.93
C SER A 53 20.83 -9.92 -3.14
N SER A 54 21.46 -8.80 -3.50
CA SER A 54 22.92 -8.67 -3.63
C SER A 54 23.43 -7.35 -3.04
N SER A 55 24.74 -7.09 -3.11
CA SER A 55 25.35 -5.83 -2.65
C SER A 55 25.00 -4.65 -3.56
N ASP A 56 24.91 -4.90 -4.87
CA ASP A 56 24.78 -3.92 -5.95
C ASP A 56 23.37 -3.86 -6.58
N SER A 57 22.46 -4.73 -6.16
CA SER A 57 21.10 -4.78 -6.68
C SER A 57 20.10 -5.23 -5.61
N SER A 58 18.83 -4.89 -5.83
CA SER A 58 17.72 -5.37 -5.02
C SER A 58 16.68 -6.02 -5.92
N THR A 59 16.10 -7.11 -5.43
CA THR A 59 14.96 -7.74 -6.05
C THR A 59 13.69 -7.01 -5.62
N ILE A 60 12.86 -6.63 -6.59
CA ILE A 60 11.54 -6.07 -6.39
C ILE A 60 10.53 -7.15 -6.72
N TYR A 61 9.78 -7.58 -5.71
CA TYR A 61 8.62 -8.44 -5.90
C TYR A 61 7.39 -7.56 -6.12
N ILE A 62 6.60 -7.90 -7.12
CA ILE A 62 5.38 -7.18 -7.48
C ILE A 62 4.21 -8.17 -7.43
N SER A 63 3.19 -7.88 -6.64
CA SER A 63 1.95 -8.65 -6.61
C SER A 63 0.87 -7.91 -7.40
N VAL A 64 0.19 -8.61 -8.29
CA VAL A 64 -1.00 -8.11 -9.02
C VAL A 64 -2.13 -9.13 -8.88
N ILE A 65 -3.38 -8.65 -8.77
CA ILE A 65 -4.55 -9.53 -8.72
C ILE A 65 -4.99 -9.82 -10.15
N ASN A 66 -5.05 -11.11 -10.50
CA ASN A 66 -5.34 -11.58 -11.86
C ASN A 66 -6.65 -10.98 -12.44
N ASP A 67 -7.71 -10.90 -11.65
CA ASP A 67 -9.02 -10.38 -12.08
C ASP A 67 -9.02 -8.91 -12.52
N GLN A 68 -7.96 -8.16 -12.18
CA GLN A 68 -7.83 -6.76 -12.57
C GLN A 68 -7.13 -6.57 -13.91
N LEU A 69 -6.61 -7.65 -14.50
CA LEU A 69 -5.94 -7.60 -15.79
C LEU A 69 -6.95 -7.74 -16.94
N LEU A 70 -6.68 -7.06 -18.04
CA LEU A 70 -7.40 -7.24 -19.30
C LEU A 70 -6.61 -8.19 -20.21
N TYR A 71 -7.20 -9.35 -20.47
CA TYR A 71 -6.68 -10.35 -21.38
C TYR A 71 -7.18 -10.09 -22.80
N ALA A 72 -6.26 -10.05 -23.76
CA ALA A 72 -6.55 -9.86 -25.18
C ALA A 72 -5.81 -10.89 -26.02
N LYS A 73 -6.27 -11.10 -27.26
CA LYS A 73 -5.52 -11.87 -28.26
C LYS A 73 -4.68 -10.91 -29.07
N TYR A 74 -3.37 -11.14 -29.12
CA TYR A 74 -2.49 -10.43 -30.04
C TYR A 74 -2.38 -11.20 -31.36
N THR A 75 -2.07 -10.49 -32.44
CA THR A 75 -1.97 -11.08 -33.78
C THR A 75 -0.93 -12.19 -33.78
N ASN A 76 -1.34 -13.41 -34.15
CA ASN A 76 -0.55 -14.66 -34.14
C ASN A 76 -0.44 -15.40 -32.79
N GLU A 77 -1.15 -14.99 -31.74
CA GLU A 77 -1.26 -15.76 -30.50
C GLU A 77 -2.58 -16.53 -30.44
N GLU A 78 -2.54 -17.85 -30.21
CA GLU A 78 -3.76 -18.67 -30.03
C GLU A 78 -4.41 -18.42 -28.66
N GLU A 79 -3.60 -18.03 -27.67
CA GLU A 79 -4.00 -17.84 -26.28
C GLU A 79 -4.31 -16.38 -25.93
N LEU A 80 -5.21 -16.20 -24.96
CA LEU A 80 -5.48 -14.89 -24.34
C LEU A 80 -4.33 -14.54 -23.38
N THR A 81 -3.67 -13.40 -23.61
CA THR A 81 -2.58 -12.93 -22.76
C THR A 81 -2.88 -11.53 -22.20
N ALA A 82 -2.40 -11.28 -20.98
CA ALA A 82 -2.34 -9.94 -20.41
C ALA A 82 -0.88 -9.45 -20.45
N GLN A 83 -0.68 -8.19 -20.78
CA GLN A 83 0.65 -7.57 -20.81
C GLN A 83 0.77 -6.53 -19.71
N LEU A 84 1.76 -6.73 -18.83
CA LEU A 84 2.11 -5.79 -17.78
C LEU A 84 3.45 -5.13 -18.11
N LYS A 85 3.42 -3.83 -18.35
CA LYS A 85 4.62 -3.01 -18.51
C LYS A 85 5.01 -2.44 -17.15
N VAL A 86 6.26 -2.67 -16.73
CA VAL A 86 6.82 -2.12 -15.50
C VAL A 86 7.94 -1.15 -15.87
N GLU A 87 7.73 0.13 -15.59
CA GLU A 87 8.69 1.21 -15.82
C GLU A 87 9.23 1.70 -14.47
N SER A 88 10.54 1.57 -14.27
CA SER A 88 11.23 1.96 -13.04
C SER A 88 12.18 3.12 -13.32
N TYR A 89 11.92 4.26 -12.70
CA TYR A 89 12.72 5.47 -12.80
C TYR A 89 13.55 5.62 -11.54
N ARG A 90 14.88 5.50 -11.66
CA ARG A 90 15.81 5.84 -10.58
C ARG A 90 15.81 7.35 -10.43
N LEU A 91 15.67 7.86 -9.22
CA LEU A 91 15.53 9.29 -8.97
C LEU A 91 16.83 9.86 -8.40
N THR A 92 17.07 11.15 -8.64
CA THR A 92 18.28 11.83 -8.12
C THR A 92 18.31 11.89 -6.59
N SER A 93 17.16 12.13 -5.95
CA SER A 93 17.02 12.08 -4.50
C SER A 93 15.57 11.84 -4.08
N ILE A 94 15.33 11.77 -2.78
CA ILE A 94 14.00 11.60 -2.19
C ILE A 94 13.15 12.87 -2.37
N SER A 95 13.79 14.04 -2.44
CA SER A 95 13.14 15.35 -2.61
C SER A 95 13.10 15.83 -4.06
N ASN A 96 14.00 15.34 -4.92
CA ASN A 96 14.06 15.66 -6.35
C ASN A 96 13.75 14.45 -7.22
N TYR A 97 12.60 14.50 -7.88
CA TYR A 97 12.07 13.44 -8.74
C TYR A 97 12.62 13.43 -10.17
N ALA A 98 13.70 14.16 -10.45
CA ALA A 98 14.38 14.07 -11.74
C ALA A 98 14.88 12.61 -11.95
N PRO A 99 14.53 11.97 -13.08
CA PRO A 99 14.99 10.62 -13.39
C PRO A 99 16.49 10.65 -13.75
N LEU A 100 17.26 9.78 -13.11
CA LEU A 100 18.67 9.53 -13.40
C LEU A 100 18.81 8.39 -14.43
N ASP A 101 18.12 7.28 -14.17
CA ASP A 101 18.10 6.08 -15.00
C ASP A 101 16.66 5.60 -15.20
N THR A 102 16.37 4.96 -16.33
CA THR A 102 15.05 4.35 -16.61
C THR A 102 15.23 2.89 -17.00
N PHE A 103 14.43 2.01 -16.40
CA PHE A 103 14.39 0.59 -16.69
C PHE A 103 12.97 0.18 -17.06
N THR A 104 12.79 -0.54 -18.16
CA THR A 104 11.48 -1.00 -18.61
C THR A 104 11.49 -2.52 -18.79
N THR A 105 10.47 -3.19 -18.27
CA THR A 105 10.28 -4.63 -18.43
C THR A 105 8.85 -4.91 -18.80
N LEU A 106 8.64 -5.79 -19.79
CA LEU A 106 7.32 -6.26 -20.20
C LEU A 106 7.12 -7.70 -19.75
N PHE A 107 6.04 -7.96 -19.04
CA PHE A 107 5.63 -9.30 -18.61
C PHE A 107 4.40 -9.73 -19.42
N THR A 108 4.48 -10.90 -20.04
CA THR A 108 3.35 -11.53 -20.73
C THR A 108 2.79 -12.64 -19.85
N LEU A 109 1.51 -12.54 -19.53
CA LEU A 109 0.80 -13.44 -18.62
C LEU A 109 -0.27 -14.21 -19.40
N PRO A 110 -0.11 -15.51 -19.67
CA PRO A 110 -1.12 -16.31 -20.35
C PRO A 110 -2.27 -16.67 -19.40
N LEU A 111 -3.52 -16.59 -19.88
CA LEU A 111 -4.72 -16.82 -19.06
C LEU A 111 -4.76 -18.22 -18.43
N VAL A 112 -4.27 -19.22 -19.16
CA VAL A 112 -4.34 -20.65 -18.79
C VAL A 112 -3.59 -20.94 -17.48
N GLN A 113 -2.61 -20.10 -17.12
CA GLN A 113 -1.77 -20.30 -15.95
C GLN A 113 -2.39 -19.76 -14.64
N TYR A 114 -3.46 -18.96 -14.70
CA TYR A 114 -3.92 -18.21 -13.54
C TYR A 114 -5.42 -18.39 -13.27
N LYS A 115 -5.74 -18.91 -12.09
CA LYS A 115 -7.12 -18.95 -11.59
C LYS A 115 -7.65 -17.51 -11.37
N ARG A 116 -8.97 -17.34 -11.44
CA ARG A 116 -9.61 -16.10 -11.02
C ARG A 116 -9.23 -15.77 -9.57
N GLN A 117 -9.00 -14.49 -9.29
CA GLN A 117 -8.55 -13.93 -8.01
C GLN A 117 -7.15 -14.35 -7.54
N ALA A 118 -6.39 -15.13 -8.34
CA ALA A 118 -5.03 -15.49 -7.98
C ALA A 118 -4.13 -14.24 -7.91
N LYS A 119 -3.23 -14.22 -6.93
CA LYS A 119 -2.15 -13.23 -6.86
C LYS A 119 -0.99 -13.70 -7.73
N ILE A 120 -0.64 -12.90 -8.73
CA ILE A 120 0.51 -13.13 -9.60
C ILE A 120 1.70 -12.39 -9.00
N THR A 121 2.81 -13.09 -8.78
CA THR A 121 4.05 -12.50 -8.27
C THR A 121 5.07 -12.37 -9.40
N LEU A 122 5.38 -11.14 -9.77
CA LEU A 122 6.44 -10.81 -10.72
C LEU A 122 7.71 -10.43 -9.96
N THR A 123 8.86 -10.64 -10.60
CA THR A 123 10.16 -10.35 -10.02
C THR A 123 10.98 -9.50 -10.98
N LEU A 124 11.50 -8.38 -10.48
CA LEU A 124 12.39 -7.47 -11.19
C LEU A 124 13.67 -7.28 -10.37
N LYS A 125 14.83 -7.16 -11.01
CA LYS A 125 16.06 -6.73 -10.32
C LYS A 125 16.37 -5.29 -10.70
N LEU A 126 16.56 -4.43 -9.70
CA LEU A 126 16.94 -3.03 -9.89
C LEU A 126 18.32 -2.78 -9.27
N PRO A 127 19.19 -2.00 -9.93
CA PRO A 127 20.48 -1.63 -9.35
C PRO A 127 20.28 -0.78 -8.10
N ALA A 128 21.18 -0.92 -7.14
CA ALA A 128 21.18 -0.17 -5.89
C ALA A 128 22.62 0.13 -5.49
N THR A 129 22.89 1.34 -5.01
CA THR A 129 24.25 1.72 -4.65
C THR A 129 24.58 1.23 -3.23
N PRO A 130 25.65 0.44 -3.02
CA PRO A 130 26.06 -0.01 -1.68
C PRO A 130 26.26 1.17 -0.73
N ASN A 131 25.85 1.04 0.53
CA ASN A 131 25.93 2.08 1.58
C ASN A 131 25.05 3.32 1.37
N PHE A 132 24.21 3.37 0.34
CA PHE A 132 23.30 4.50 0.08
C PHE A 132 21.83 4.06 0.02
N GLU A 133 20.95 5.04 0.13
CA GLU A 133 19.55 4.89 -0.23
C GLU A 133 19.36 5.27 -1.70
N THR A 134 18.70 4.41 -2.47
CA THR A 134 18.45 4.62 -3.91
C THR A 134 16.93 4.73 -4.15
N PRO A 135 16.40 5.95 -4.37
CA PRO A 135 14.97 6.17 -4.60
C PRO A 135 14.55 5.77 -6.02
N TYR A 136 13.40 5.10 -6.13
CA TYR A 136 12.76 4.70 -7.38
C TYR A 136 11.28 5.09 -7.41
N LYS A 137 10.82 5.53 -8.57
CA LYS A 137 9.39 5.53 -8.94
C LYS A 137 9.14 4.35 -9.87
N ILE A 138 8.22 3.46 -9.51
CA ILE A 138 7.86 2.28 -10.28
C ILE A 138 6.41 2.45 -10.75
N THR A 139 6.21 2.50 -12.06
CA THR A 139 4.90 2.54 -12.71
C THR A 139 4.61 1.17 -13.31
N ILE A 140 3.49 0.57 -12.91
CA ILE A 140 3.00 -0.71 -13.42
C ILE A 140 1.75 -0.43 -14.24
N THR A 141 1.77 -0.78 -15.53
CA THR A 141 0.68 -0.51 -16.46
C THR A 141 0.18 -1.81 -17.07
N ASP A 142 -1.13 -2.06 -16.97
CA ASP A 142 -1.81 -3.01 -17.83
C ASP A 142 -1.93 -2.37 -19.23
N VAL A 143 -1.21 -2.93 -20.20
CA VAL A 143 -1.11 -2.38 -21.55
C VAL A 143 -2.47 -2.40 -22.26
N ASN A 144 -3.28 -3.43 -22.02
CA ASN A 144 -4.58 -3.60 -22.66
C ASN A 144 -5.61 -2.66 -22.04
N ARG A 145 -5.66 -2.61 -20.71
CA ARG A 145 -6.61 -1.76 -19.98
C ARG A 145 -6.19 -0.29 -19.93
N LYS A 146 -4.92 0.01 -20.19
CA LYS A 146 -4.26 1.32 -19.99
C LYS A 146 -4.43 1.86 -18.58
N ASN A 147 -4.61 0.96 -17.62
CA ASN A 147 -4.71 1.29 -16.21
C ASN A 147 -3.34 1.15 -15.57
N GLU A 148 -3.00 2.06 -14.67
CA GLU A 148 -1.68 2.10 -14.04
C GLU A 148 -1.75 2.18 -12.52
N ALA A 149 -0.64 1.77 -11.91
CA ALA A 149 -0.37 1.95 -10.50
C ALA A 149 1.06 2.48 -10.32
N GLN A 150 1.21 3.47 -9.46
CA GLN A 150 2.50 4.10 -9.18
C GLN A 150 2.94 3.81 -7.75
N HIS A 151 4.20 3.42 -7.59
CA HIS A 151 4.82 3.12 -6.31
C HIS A 151 6.13 3.90 -6.16
N PHE A 152 6.31 4.52 -5.01
CA PHE A 152 7.58 5.11 -4.62
C PHE A 152 8.29 4.18 -3.65
N VAL A 153 9.49 3.73 -4.01
CA VAL A 153 10.28 2.75 -3.24
C VAL A 153 11.68 3.31 -3.05
N VAL A 154 12.20 3.24 -1.83
CA VAL A 154 13.59 3.60 -1.53
C VAL A 154 14.34 2.30 -1.24
N LEU A 155 15.32 1.95 -2.07
CA LEU A 155 16.18 0.78 -1.84
C LEU A 155 17.25 1.16 -0.83
N ASN A 156 17.22 0.57 0.35
CA ASN A 156 18.12 0.91 1.44
C ASN A 156 19.23 -0.15 1.55
N LYS A 157 20.43 0.23 1.12
CA LYS A 157 21.68 -0.54 1.25
C LYS A 157 22.61 0.02 2.35
N THR A 158 22.13 0.89 3.22
CA THR A 158 22.98 1.58 4.21
C THR A 158 23.44 0.63 5.32
N ASN A 159 22.65 -0.39 5.65
CA ASN A 159 23.07 -1.46 6.56
C ASN A 159 22.37 -2.80 6.28
N MET A 160 22.87 -3.89 6.88
CA MET A 160 22.31 -5.24 6.76
C MET A 160 21.17 -5.54 7.77
N LEU A 161 20.94 -4.65 8.73
CA LEU A 161 19.96 -4.80 9.81
C LEU A 161 18.56 -4.31 9.42
N ASN A 162 18.47 -3.51 8.35
CA ASN A 162 17.21 -2.93 7.91
C ASN A 162 16.22 -3.99 7.37
N ARG A 163 14.93 -3.63 7.38
CA ARG A 163 13.82 -4.51 7.01
C ARG A 163 13.92 -5.14 5.61
N GLN A 164 14.61 -4.51 4.66
CA GLN A 164 14.74 -5.01 3.28
C GLN A 164 15.73 -6.18 3.16
N ASN A 165 16.45 -6.51 4.23
CA ASN A 165 17.27 -7.72 4.30
C ASN A 165 16.51 -8.92 4.88
N PHE A 166 15.24 -8.73 5.23
CA PHE A 166 14.34 -9.78 5.70
C PHE A 166 13.31 -10.08 4.62
N ILE A 167 12.97 -11.36 4.45
CA ILE A 167 11.86 -11.78 3.61
C ILE A 167 11.07 -12.87 4.33
N LEU A 168 9.75 -12.72 4.31
CA LEU A 168 8.83 -13.66 4.93
C LEU A 168 8.36 -14.61 3.84
N SER A 169 8.58 -15.90 4.05
CA SER A 169 8.25 -16.94 3.09
C SER A 169 7.14 -17.82 3.64
N THR A 170 6.11 -18.08 2.83
CA THR A 170 5.10 -19.09 3.12
C THR A 170 5.63 -20.49 2.81
N ALA A 171 4.89 -21.54 3.20
CA ALA A 171 5.21 -22.92 2.83
C ALA A 171 5.36 -23.15 1.30
N THR A 172 4.82 -22.24 0.47
CA THR A 172 4.89 -22.27 -1.00
C THR A 172 6.05 -21.46 -1.59
N GLN A 173 7.03 -21.02 -0.78
CA GLN A 173 8.22 -20.25 -1.15
C GLN A 173 7.97 -18.84 -1.72
N ASN A 174 6.72 -18.39 -1.84
CA ASN A 174 6.39 -17.04 -2.29
C ASN A 174 6.58 -16.00 -1.17
N PRO A 175 7.01 -14.78 -1.52
CA PRO A 175 7.10 -13.69 -0.55
C PRO A 175 5.72 -13.30 -0.03
N HIS A 176 5.63 -13.09 1.28
CA HIS A 176 4.44 -12.52 1.90
C HIS A 176 4.53 -10.99 1.88
N PHE A 177 3.59 -10.33 1.18
CA PHE A 177 3.60 -8.87 0.96
C PHE A 177 3.06 -8.05 2.13
N SER A 178 2.35 -8.68 3.07
CA SER A 178 1.78 -8.03 4.25
C SER A 178 2.60 -8.35 5.49
N ASN A 179 2.73 -7.40 6.41
CA ASN A 179 3.29 -7.69 7.73
C ASN A 179 2.22 -8.16 8.73
N VAL A 180 0.95 -8.25 8.31
CA VAL A 180 -0.16 -8.68 9.15
C VAL A 180 -0.43 -10.17 9.01
N TYR A 181 -0.60 -10.84 10.14
CA TYR A 181 -0.87 -12.27 10.22
C TYR A 181 -2.00 -12.55 11.21
N SER A 182 -3.01 -13.28 10.74
CA SER A 182 -4.14 -13.76 11.54
C SER A 182 -3.79 -15.07 12.27
N ASP A 183 -3.03 -15.93 11.62
CA ASP A 183 -2.93 -17.33 12.02
C ASP A 183 -1.84 -17.55 13.08
N SER A 184 -1.94 -18.67 13.78
CA SER A 184 -0.89 -19.18 14.68
C SER A 184 0.07 -20.14 13.99
N THR A 185 0.04 -20.21 12.65
CA THR A 185 0.96 -21.06 11.89
C THR A 185 2.40 -20.55 12.06
N PRO A 186 3.40 -21.45 12.12
CA PRO A 186 4.79 -21.05 12.08
C PRO A 186 5.09 -20.30 10.78
N ILE A 187 5.71 -19.13 10.91
CA ILE A 187 6.15 -18.29 9.78
C ILE A 187 7.65 -18.49 9.59
N THR A 188 8.05 -18.71 8.35
CA THR A 188 9.46 -18.77 7.99
C THR A 188 9.95 -17.36 7.67
N LEU A 189 10.87 -16.87 8.49
CA LEU A 189 11.61 -15.64 8.24
C LEU A 189 12.97 -15.99 7.65
N LEU A 190 13.32 -15.37 6.52
CA LEU A 190 14.66 -15.45 5.96
C LEU A 190 15.38 -14.11 6.14
N HIS A 191 16.69 -14.16 6.39
CA HIS A 191 17.56 -12.99 6.44
C HIS A 191 18.84 -13.23 5.62
N ASN A 192 19.40 -12.18 5.02
CA ASN A 192 20.58 -12.31 4.17
C ASN A 192 21.88 -12.72 4.89
N SER A 193 21.97 -12.52 6.21
CA SER A 193 23.16 -12.84 6.99
C SER A 193 23.20 -14.31 7.43
N SER A 194 24.40 -14.81 7.72
CA SER A 194 24.61 -16.13 8.33
C SER A 194 24.22 -16.21 9.82
N ALA A 195 23.48 -15.22 10.34
CA ALA A 195 23.06 -15.22 11.73
C ALA A 195 22.23 -16.46 12.05
N LYS A 196 22.47 -17.01 13.24
CA LYS A 196 21.72 -18.15 13.82
C LYS A 196 20.85 -17.74 15.00
N LYS A 197 20.86 -16.46 15.35
CA LYS A 197 20.14 -15.89 16.50
C LYS A 197 19.52 -14.56 16.10
N ILE A 198 18.25 -14.37 16.47
CA ILE A 198 17.55 -13.08 16.41
C ILE A 198 16.81 -12.83 17.73
N TYR A 199 16.60 -11.56 18.04
CA TYR A 199 15.85 -11.08 19.18
C TYR A 199 14.45 -10.67 18.74
N ALA A 200 13.44 -11.10 19.47
CA ALA A 200 12.06 -10.71 19.29
C ALA A 200 11.63 -9.82 20.47
N ARG A 201 11.20 -8.59 20.17
CA ARG A 201 10.57 -7.68 21.12
C ARG A 201 9.07 -7.65 20.85
N CYS A 202 8.28 -7.87 21.89
CA CYS A 202 6.83 -7.96 21.79
C CYS A 202 6.18 -6.73 22.41
N PHE A 203 5.20 -6.16 21.71
CA PHE A 203 4.45 -4.99 22.13
C PHE A 203 2.96 -5.32 22.09
N LYS A 204 2.24 -5.12 23.19
CA LYS A 204 0.78 -5.27 23.27
C LYS A 204 0.11 -4.12 22.54
N THR A 205 -0.99 -4.41 21.86
CA THR A 205 -1.75 -3.48 21.00
C THR A 205 -2.66 -2.52 21.79
N LYS A 206 -2.10 -1.75 22.74
CA LYS A 206 -2.82 -0.67 23.42
C LYS A 206 -2.38 0.70 22.88
N PHE A 207 -2.51 0.89 21.58
CA PHE A 207 -2.20 2.16 20.94
C PHE A 207 -3.41 3.09 20.92
N PRO A 208 -3.21 4.40 21.08
CA PRO A 208 -4.29 5.38 20.99
C PRO A 208 -4.90 5.39 19.58
N ILE A 209 -6.15 5.84 19.51
CA ILE A 209 -6.80 6.11 18.23
C ILE A 209 -6.41 7.52 17.76
N ALA A 210 -6.49 7.75 16.44
CA ALA A 210 -6.31 9.07 15.86
C ALA A 210 -7.27 10.09 16.47
N LEU A 211 -6.72 11.26 16.80
CA LEU A 211 -7.50 12.41 17.26
C LEU A 211 -8.12 13.12 16.05
N PRO A 212 -9.28 13.80 16.22
CA PRO A 212 -9.91 14.56 15.16
C PRO A 212 -8.95 15.51 14.41
N PRO A 213 -9.21 15.82 13.14
CA PRO A 213 -8.26 16.52 12.28
C PRO A 213 -7.98 17.96 12.73
N PHE A 214 -8.85 18.56 13.53
CA PHE A 214 -8.71 19.90 14.09
C PHE A 214 -8.17 19.93 15.53
N SER A 215 -7.78 18.78 16.09
CA SER A 215 -7.21 18.75 17.44
C SER A 215 -5.85 19.45 17.48
N MET A 216 -5.68 20.43 18.36
CA MET A 216 -4.41 21.15 18.54
C MET A 216 -3.54 20.54 19.65
N THR A 217 -3.99 19.43 20.24
CA THR A 217 -3.21 18.68 21.23
C THR A 217 -1.98 18.07 20.55
N PRO A 218 -0.76 18.27 21.10
CA PRO A 218 0.42 17.59 20.60
C PRO A 218 0.21 16.08 20.62
N ASN A 219 0.61 15.39 19.57
CA ASN A 219 0.56 13.93 19.56
C ASN A 219 1.51 13.39 20.63
N ALA A 220 0.99 12.47 21.45
CA ALA A 220 1.79 11.86 22.49
C ALA A 220 2.95 11.09 21.85
N THR A 221 4.18 11.37 22.29
CA THR A 221 5.35 10.60 21.86
C THR A 221 5.26 9.22 22.48
N TYR A 222 4.84 8.23 21.68
CA TYR A 222 4.72 6.86 22.17
C TYR A 222 6.11 6.28 22.42
N LYS A 223 6.42 5.95 23.67
CA LYS A 223 7.65 5.24 24.02
C LYS A 223 7.46 3.75 23.72
N PHE A 224 8.16 3.26 22.70
CA PHE A 224 8.16 1.85 22.31
C PHE A 224 8.95 0.99 23.31
N ILE A 225 8.41 0.83 24.52
CA ILE A 225 8.94 -0.08 25.54
C ILE A 225 8.32 -1.46 25.30
N PRO A 226 9.12 -2.52 25.11
CA PRO A 226 8.58 -3.87 24.89
C PRO A 226 7.98 -4.42 26.18
N ASP A 227 6.80 -5.04 26.08
CA ASP A 227 6.14 -5.76 27.17
C ASP A 227 6.88 -7.06 27.53
N SER A 228 7.50 -7.68 26.54
CA SER A 228 8.30 -8.89 26.70
C SER A 228 9.29 -9.02 25.56
N SER A 229 10.30 -9.87 25.75
CA SER A 229 11.24 -10.22 24.70
C SER A 229 11.66 -11.68 24.81
N PHE A 230 12.04 -12.26 23.69
CA PHE A 230 12.59 -13.61 23.63
C PHE A 230 13.63 -13.71 22.51
N THR A 231 14.37 -14.81 22.50
CA THR A 231 15.36 -15.11 21.46
C THR A 231 14.86 -16.25 20.60
N ILE A 232 15.12 -16.16 19.30
CA ILE A 232 14.88 -17.24 18.35
C ILE A 232 16.23 -17.71 17.83
N VAL A 233 16.52 -19.00 18.01
CA VAL A 233 17.74 -19.64 17.52
C VAL A 233 17.35 -20.59 16.40
N SER A 234 18.18 -20.65 15.36
CA SER A 234 17.98 -21.57 14.26
C SER A 234 19.20 -22.44 14.00
N ASN A 235 18.92 -23.70 13.66
CA ASN A 235 19.93 -24.67 13.24
C ASN A 235 20.25 -24.54 11.74
N ILE A 236 19.38 -23.88 10.97
CA ILE A 236 19.53 -23.62 9.54
C ILE A 236 19.98 -22.17 9.37
N ALA A 237 21.12 -21.95 8.72
CA ALA A 237 21.61 -20.60 8.46
C ALA A 237 20.58 -19.80 7.66
N LYS A 238 20.47 -18.48 7.92
CA LYS A 238 19.57 -17.55 7.23
C LYS A 238 18.07 -17.73 7.48
N GLN A 239 17.64 -18.79 8.16
CA GLN A 239 16.22 -19.11 8.30
C GLN A 239 15.81 -19.15 9.77
N PHE A 240 14.64 -18.60 10.12
CA PHE A 240 14.07 -18.62 11.47
C PHE A 240 12.60 -19.01 11.41
N GLN A 241 12.16 -19.85 12.36
CA GLN A 241 10.75 -20.21 12.52
C GLN A 241 10.15 -19.42 13.68
N ILE A 242 9.01 -18.78 13.43
CA ILE A 242 8.39 -17.85 14.38
C ILE A 242 6.93 -18.19 14.55
N THR A 243 6.48 -18.35 15.80
CA THR A 243 5.07 -18.56 16.12
C THR A 243 4.60 -17.43 17.04
N MET A 244 3.67 -16.62 16.54
CA MET A 244 3.05 -15.55 17.33
C MET A 244 1.86 -16.09 18.10
N LYS A 245 2.00 -16.23 19.43
CA LYS A 245 0.95 -16.83 20.29
C LYS A 245 -0.14 -15.83 20.67
N GLN A 246 0.24 -14.59 20.96
CA GLN A 246 -0.66 -13.54 21.42
C GLN A 246 -0.76 -12.41 20.39
N GLN A 247 -1.86 -11.65 20.44
CA GLN A 247 -2.01 -10.42 19.67
C GLN A 247 -0.98 -9.39 20.11
N GLY A 248 -0.39 -8.69 19.16
CA GLY A 248 0.73 -7.80 19.41
C GLY A 248 1.58 -7.53 18.19
N LEU A 249 2.55 -6.63 18.35
CA LEU A 249 3.64 -6.43 17.39
C LEU A 249 4.84 -7.26 17.85
N TYR A 250 5.46 -7.96 16.91
CA TYR A 250 6.68 -8.74 17.14
C TYR A 250 7.78 -8.13 16.29
N HIS A 251 8.64 -7.33 16.91
CA HIS A 251 9.77 -6.68 16.26
C HIS A 251 11.01 -7.56 16.36
N LEU A 252 11.53 -7.96 15.21
CA LEU A 252 12.57 -8.97 15.04
C LEU A 252 13.87 -8.30 14.61
N GLN A 253 14.92 -8.51 15.37
CA GLN A 253 16.19 -7.78 15.25
C GLN A 253 17.37 -8.74 15.37
N LEU A 254 18.45 -8.47 14.62
CA LEU A 254 19.70 -9.21 14.78
C LEU A 254 20.54 -8.67 15.95
N ASP A 255 20.40 -7.37 16.24
CA ASP A 255 21.08 -6.69 17.34
C ASP A 255 20.03 -5.99 18.20
N SER A 256 19.99 -6.34 19.49
CA SER A 256 19.06 -5.76 20.46
C SER A 256 19.38 -4.30 20.80
N LEU A 257 20.60 -3.81 20.52
CA LEU A 257 20.98 -2.42 20.76
C LEU A 257 20.53 -1.48 19.63
N LYS A 258 20.19 -2.04 18.46
CA LYS A 258 19.76 -1.28 17.29
C LYS A 258 18.24 -1.17 17.24
N LYS A 259 17.73 -0.24 16.43
CA LYS A 259 16.29 -0.06 16.17
C LYS A 259 15.84 -0.71 14.86
N GLU A 260 16.78 -1.04 13.98
CA GLU A 260 16.43 -1.70 12.74
C GLU A 260 16.00 -3.16 12.97
N GLY A 261 15.11 -3.60 12.09
CA GLY A 261 14.54 -4.94 12.11
C GLY A 261 13.31 -5.01 11.21
N VAL A 262 12.62 -6.14 11.28
CA VAL A 262 11.32 -6.35 10.63
C VAL A 262 10.27 -6.56 11.71
N THR A 263 9.04 -6.12 11.46
CA THR A 263 7.96 -6.25 12.45
C THR A 263 6.80 -7.02 11.86
N LEU A 264 6.32 -7.99 12.63
CA LEU A 264 5.12 -8.76 12.32
C LEU A 264 3.98 -8.26 13.20
N PHE A 265 2.81 -8.12 12.62
CA PHE A 265 1.61 -7.64 13.30
C PHE A 265 0.63 -8.78 13.44
N LYS A 266 0.32 -9.16 14.68
CA LYS A 266 -0.76 -10.07 15.00
C LYS A 266 -1.91 -9.29 15.60
N PHE A 267 -2.83 -8.87 14.74
CA PHE A 267 -4.10 -8.28 15.17
C PHE A 267 -5.12 -9.38 15.46
N THR A 268 -6.40 -9.06 15.38
CA THR A 268 -7.49 -9.99 15.54
C THR A 268 -7.57 -11.00 14.39
N PRO A 269 -8.07 -12.23 14.60
CA PRO A 269 -8.14 -13.26 13.56
C PRO A 269 -8.86 -12.83 12.28
N ASP A 270 -9.93 -12.05 12.41
CA ASP A 270 -10.75 -11.62 11.26
C ASP A 270 -10.20 -10.42 10.51
N TYR A 271 -9.05 -9.87 10.94
CA TYR A 271 -8.42 -8.71 10.31
C TYR A 271 -8.13 -8.99 8.83
N PRO A 272 -8.44 -8.08 7.89
CA PRO A 272 -8.79 -6.66 8.06
C PRO A 272 -10.26 -6.36 8.38
N ASN A 273 -11.13 -7.37 8.46
CA ASN A 273 -12.53 -7.18 8.83
C ASN A 273 -12.70 -6.88 10.32
N VAL A 274 -13.84 -6.30 10.64
CA VAL A 274 -14.34 -6.11 12.02
C VAL A 274 -15.62 -6.92 12.17
N SER A 275 -15.58 -7.94 13.02
CA SER A 275 -16.62 -8.98 13.11
C SER A 275 -17.29 -9.00 14.49
N ASN A 276 -16.50 -8.87 15.55
CA ASN A 276 -17.01 -8.94 16.92
C ASN A 276 -17.60 -7.60 17.39
N SER A 277 -18.54 -7.64 18.32
CA SER A 277 -19.27 -6.44 18.77
C SER A 277 -18.35 -5.34 19.29
N LYS A 278 -17.26 -5.69 19.97
CA LYS A 278 -16.28 -4.71 20.46
C LYS A 278 -15.54 -4.04 19.30
N GLN A 279 -15.09 -4.81 18.30
CA GLN A 279 -14.46 -4.28 17.08
C GLN A 279 -15.40 -3.42 16.26
N LEU A 280 -16.71 -3.67 16.30
CA LEU A 280 -17.71 -2.83 15.65
C LEU A 280 -17.93 -1.51 16.42
N ILE A 281 -17.98 -1.56 17.75
CA ILE A 281 -18.15 -0.36 18.58
C ILE A 281 -16.94 0.55 18.49
N LEU A 282 -15.71 0.02 18.52
CA LEU A 282 -14.51 0.84 18.65
C LEU A 282 -14.37 1.94 17.57
N PRO A 283 -14.52 1.66 16.26
CA PRO A 283 -14.49 2.68 15.20
C PRO A 283 -15.64 3.68 15.25
N MET A 284 -16.76 3.39 15.93
CA MET A 284 -17.89 4.34 16.07
C MET A 284 -17.50 5.61 16.82
N ARG A 285 -16.35 5.61 17.51
CA ARG A 285 -15.84 6.77 18.24
C ARG A 285 -15.74 8.04 17.39
N TYR A 286 -15.58 7.90 16.08
CA TYR A 286 -15.45 9.05 15.18
C TYR A 286 -16.77 9.77 14.86
N ILE A 287 -17.92 9.11 15.05
CA ILE A 287 -19.24 9.68 14.74
C ILE A 287 -20.17 9.79 15.96
N LEU A 288 -19.81 9.16 17.07
CA LEU A 288 -20.58 9.19 18.32
C LEU A 288 -20.06 10.26 19.29
N SER A 289 -20.98 10.80 20.08
CA SER A 289 -20.62 11.61 21.24
C SER A 289 -19.88 10.77 22.29
N THR A 290 -19.17 11.43 23.22
CA THR A 290 -18.50 10.72 24.33
C THR A 290 -19.49 9.94 25.19
N GLN A 291 -20.65 10.54 25.50
CA GLN A 291 -21.68 9.85 26.27
C GLN A 291 -22.20 8.58 25.58
N GLU A 292 -22.64 8.68 24.32
CA GLU A 292 -23.15 7.52 23.56
C GLU A 292 -22.09 6.41 23.43
N TYR A 293 -20.83 6.80 23.24
CA TYR A 293 -19.73 5.85 23.11
C TYR A 293 -19.43 5.12 24.41
N ASP A 294 -19.40 5.83 25.53
CA ASP A 294 -19.15 5.26 26.85
C ASP A 294 -20.31 4.34 27.28
N GLU A 295 -21.55 4.72 26.99
CA GLU A 295 -22.75 3.88 27.18
C GLU A 295 -22.66 2.58 26.37
N LEU A 296 -22.20 2.64 25.11
CA LEU A 296 -22.00 1.43 24.29
C LEU A 296 -20.91 0.51 24.84
N LEU A 297 -19.80 1.07 25.35
CA LEU A 297 -18.71 0.29 25.94
C LEU A 297 -19.11 -0.38 27.25
N ALA A 298 -19.99 0.25 28.03
CA ALA A 298 -20.50 -0.26 29.31
C ALA A 298 -21.70 -1.22 29.15
N ALA A 299 -22.30 -1.32 27.95
CA ALA A 299 -23.50 -2.10 27.71
C ALA A 299 -23.31 -3.61 27.98
N THR A 300 -24.25 -4.21 28.71
CA THR A 300 -24.27 -5.67 28.98
C THR A 300 -24.43 -6.49 27.70
N ASN A 301 -25.22 -6.00 26.74
CA ASN A 301 -25.37 -6.60 25.41
C ASN A 301 -24.90 -5.62 24.33
N PRO A 302 -23.59 -5.59 24.02
CA PRO A 302 -23.01 -4.56 23.16
C PRO A 302 -23.55 -4.61 21.72
N LYS A 303 -23.92 -5.80 21.20
CA LYS A 303 -24.44 -5.93 19.84
C LYS A 303 -25.81 -5.30 19.70
N GLU A 304 -26.70 -5.62 20.64
CA GLU A 304 -28.06 -5.07 20.65
C GLU A 304 -28.06 -3.56 20.86
N ALA A 305 -27.20 -3.05 21.76
CA ALA A 305 -27.03 -1.63 21.98
C ALA A 305 -26.53 -0.91 20.71
N LEU A 306 -25.54 -1.49 20.03
CA LEU A 306 -25.03 -0.96 18.75
C LEU A 306 -26.11 -0.95 17.66
N ASP A 307 -26.93 -2.00 17.57
CA ASP A 307 -28.01 -2.06 16.58
C ASP A 307 -29.08 -1.00 16.84
N LYS A 308 -29.42 -0.74 18.12
CA LYS A 308 -30.31 0.36 18.50
C LYS A 308 -29.76 1.72 18.08
N VAL A 309 -28.45 1.96 18.28
CA VAL A 309 -27.80 3.21 17.84
C VAL A 309 -27.91 3.39 16.32
N TRP A 310 -27.62 2.35 15.54
CA TRP A 310 -27.75 2.43 14.09
C TRP A 310 -29.20 2.61 13.62
N LEU A 311 -30.17 1.96 14.28
CA LEU A 311 -31.58 2.15 13.99
C LEU A 311 -32.04 3.59 14.28
N ASN A 312 -31.59 4.17 15.40
CA ASN A 312 -31.91 5.55 15.77
C ASN A 312 -31.34 6.56 14.76
N ILE A 313 -30.09 6.35 14.32
CA ILE A 313 -29.45 7.19 13.29
C ILE A 313 -30.18 7.07 11.94
N ALA A 314 -30.55 5.85 11.54
CA ALA A 314 -31.07 5.59 10.21
C ALA A 314 -32.58 5.88 10.06
N GLY A 315 -33.34 5.79 11.15
CA GLY A 315 -34.80 5.90 11.19
C GLY A 315 -35.55 4.69 10.60
N SER A 316 -34.87 3.74 9.95
CA SER A 316 -35.47 2.48 9.49
C SER A 316 -34.44 1.35 9.38
N ALA A 317 -34.91 0.10 9.47
CA ALA A 317 -34.04 -1.08 9.39
C ALA A 317 -33.34 -1.20 8.03
N ASN A 318 -34.00 -0.83 6.92
CA ASN A 318 -33.40 -0.89 5.59
C ASN A 318 -32.24 0.11 5.46
N LYS A 319 -32.46 1.36 5.86
CA LYS A 319 -31.41 2.40 5.86
C LYS A 319 -30.27 2.04 6.81
N ALA A 320 -30.57 1.46 7.98
CA ALA A 320 -29.55 1.03 8.93
C ALA A 320 -28.61 0.00 8.31
N ARG A 321 -29.13 -1.00 7.57
CA ARG A 321 -28.29 -2.01 6.90
C ARG A 321 -27.36 -1.39 5.85
N GLU A 322 -27.83 -0.40 5.10
CA GLU A 322 -27.02 0.33 4.12
C GLU A 322 -25.90 1.14 4.78
N LEU A 323 -26.22 1.88 5.84
CA LEU A 323 -25.24 2.67 6.61
C LEU A 323 -24.19 1.78 7.27
N ILE A 324 -24.61 0.68 7.91
CA ILE A 324 -23.71 -0.31 8.51
C ILE A 324 -22.75 -0.87 7.44
N ARG A 325 -23.28 -1.29 6.27
CA ARG A 325 -22.46 -1.81 5.18
C ARG A 325 -21.46 -0.76 4.69
N ALA A 326 -21.89 0.49 4.51
CA ALA A 326 -21.01 1.57 4.07
C ALA A 326 -19.93 1.90 5.10
N TYR A 327 -20.31 2.08 6.37
CA TYR A 327 -19.40 2.47 7.45
C TYR A 327 -18.34 1.41 7.72
N TYR A 328 -18.75 0.17 7.98
CA TYR A 328 -17.80 -0.92 8.23
C TYR A 328 -17.05 -1.37 6.97
N GLY A 329 -17.64 -1.15 5.79
CA GLY A 329 -16.91 -1.23 4.52
C GLY A 329 -15.72 -0.27 4.49
N ARG A 330 -15.92 0.99 4.89
CA ARG A 330 -14.82 1.95 5.01
C ARG A 330 -13.81 1.58 6.09
N VAL A 331 -14.25 1.05 7.22
CA VAL A 331 -13.34 0.54 8.29
C VAL A 331 -12.45 -0.57 7.75
N LYS A 332 -13.02 -1.54 7.02
CA LYS A 332 -12.26 -2.62 6.39
C LYS A 332 -11.26 -2.08 5.38
N THR A 333 -11.67 -1.20 4.47
CA THR A 333 -10.76 -0.59 3.48
C THR A 333 -9.67 0.23 4.15
N ALA A 334 -9.98 0.93 5.24
CA ALA A 334 -8.99 1.66 6.02
C ALA A 334 -7.95 0.71 6.64
N ASN A 335 -8.38 -0.44 7.17
CA ASN A 335 -7.49 -1.50 7.62
C ASN A 335 -6.61 -2.03 6.48
N GLU A 336 -7.16 -2.28 5.30
CA GLU A 336 -6.38 -2.80 4.16
C GLU A 336 -5.33 -1.80 3.65
N LYS A 337 -5.68 -0.51 3.53
CA LYS A 337 -4.81 0.52 2.91
C LYS A 337 -3.87 1.21 3.90
N TYR A 338 -4.33 1.46 5.14
CA TYR A 338 -3.67 2.38 6.07
C TYR A 338 -3.15 1.70 7.33
N THR A 339 -3.02 0.38 7.36
CA THR A 339 -2.33 -0.32 8.46
C THR A 339 -0.94 0.27 8.68
N SER A 340 -0.66 0.65 9.93
CA SER A 340 0.66 1.09 10.40
C SER A 340 1.16 0.11 11.48
N TYR A 341 1.78 0.60 12.55
CA TYR A 341 2.00 -0.17 13.79
C TYR A 341 0.69 -0.41 14.57
N THR A 342 -0.39 0.25 14.15
CA THR A 342 -1.77 0.06 14.62
C THR A 342 -2.68 -0.39 13.48
N GLU A 343 -3.87 -0.86 13.82
CA GLU A 343 -4.94 -1.11 12.86
C GLU A 343 -5.23 0.14 12.02
N GLY A 344 -5.52 -0.03 10.74
CA GLY A 344 -5.63 1.09 9.80
C GLY A 344 -6.73 2.09 10.18
N TRP A 345 -7.86 1.63 10.71
CA TRP A 345 -8.94 2.50 11.21
C TRP A 345 -8.52 3.44 12.34
N LYS A 346 -7.46 3.13 13.09
CA LYS A 346 -6.92 3.96 14.17
C LYS A 346 -5.96 5.04 13.69
N THR A 347 -5.50 4.97 12.44
CA THR A 347 -4.53 5.93 11.88
C THR A 347 -5.22 7.22 11.43
N ASP A 348 -4.47 8.31 11.31
CA ASP A 348 -5.02 9.60 10.85
C ASP A 348 -5.65 9.50 9.45
N ARG A 349 -5.00 8.76 8.53
CA ARG A 349 -5.54 8.47 7.19
C ARG A 349 -6.80 7.61 7.26
N GLY A 350 -6.80 6.54 8.06
CA GLY A 350 -7.97 5.68 8.21
C GLY A 350 -9.16 6.39 8.84
N MET A 351 -8.91 7.24 9.85
CA MET A 351 -9.92 8.10 10.47
C MET A 351 -10.59 9.00 9.43
N LEU A 352 -9.80 9.76 8.66
CA LEU A 352 -10.34 10.63 7.61
C LEU A 352 -11.06 9.83 6.52
N TYR A 353 -10.53 8.69 6.10
CA TYR A 353 -11.17 7.84 5.10
C TYR A 353 -12.52 7.29 5.57
N ILE A 354 -12.65 6.91 6.84
CA ILE A 354 -13.91 6.41 7.40
C ILE A 354 -14.97 7.51 7.37
N VAL A 355 -14.66 8.68 7.91
CA VAL A 355 -15.62 9.77 8.07
C VAL A 355 -15.89 10.47 6.72
N CYS A 356 -14.85 10.89 6.03
CA CYS A 356 -14.92 11.72 4.81
C CYS A 356 -14.98 10.89 3.52
N GLY A 357 -14.60 9.61 3.54
CA GLY A 357 -14.54 8.76 2.34
C GLY A 357 -13.25 8.95 1.54
N GLU A 358 -13.21 8.36 0.35
CA GLU A 358 -12.09 8.48 -0.58
C GLU A 358 -11.98 9.92 -1.12
N PRO A 359 -10.79 10.55 -1.11
CA PRO A 359 -10.61 11.89 -1.66
C PRO A 359 -10.81 11.88 -3.18
N GLN A 360 -11.22 13.02 -3.76
CA GLN A 360 -11.31 13.16 -5.22
C GLN A 360 -9.92 13.03 -5.87
N THR A 361 -8.91 13.66 -5.26
CA THR A 361 -7.53 13.61 -5.74
C THR A 361 -6.61 13.31 -4.57
N SER A 362 -5.62 12.44 -4.78
CA SER A 362 -4.53 12.22 -3.84
C SER A 362 -3.18 12.36 -4.54
N TYR A 363 -2.29 13.12 -3.92
CA TYR A 363 -0.91 13.26 -4.34
C TYR A 363 -0.03 12.60 -3.30
N LYS A 364 0.78 11.64 -3.72
CA LYS A 364 1.72 10.96 -2.83
C LYS A 364 3.12 11.05 -3.38
N ASN A 365 4.04 11.35 -2.48
CA ASN A 365 5.46 11.37 -2.77
C ASN A 365 6.20 10.53 -1.71
N MET A 366 7.53 10.57 -1.66
CA MET A 366 8.28 9.70 -0.73
C MET A 366 8.15 10.07 0.76
N GLU A 367 7.81 11.33 1.05
CA GLU A 367 7.81 11.93 2.39
C GLU A 367 6.44 12.41 2.85
N ALA A 368 5.49 12.60 1.92
CA ALA A 368 4.19 13.16 2.22
C ALA A 368 3.09 12.60 1.30
N GLU A 369 1.86 12.75 1.78
CA GLU A 369 0.64 12.44 1.05
C GLU A 369 -0.35 13.59 1.26
N THR A 370 -0.97 14.09 0.21
CA THR A 370 -1.97 15.17 0.26
C THR A 370 -3.28 14.67 -0.32
N TRP A 371 -4.35 14.76 0.45
CA TRP A 371 -5.70 14.41 0.03
C TRP A 371 -6.52 15.67 -0.19
N ILE A 372 -7.13 15.78 -1.37
CA ILE A 372 -7.92 16.93 -1.79
C ILE A 372 -9.38 16.51 -1.85
N TYR A 373 -10.19 17.22 -1.06
CA TYR A 373 -11.64 17.09 -1.03
C TYR A 373 -12.28 18.32 -1.69
N GLY A 374 -12.85 18.14 -2.89
CA GLY A 374 -13.35 19.20 -3.77
C GLY A 374 -12.60 19.28 -5.10
N GLU A 375 -12.86 20.34 -5.86
CA GLU A 375 -12.18 20.57 -7.15
C GLU A 375 -10.75 21.09 -6.97
N GLU A 376 -9.82 20.54 -7.74
CA GLU A 376 -8.41 20.96 -7.70
C GLU A 376 -8.24 22.44 -8.09
N ASN A 377 -7.37 23.16 -7.38
CA ASN A 377 -7.16 24.62 -7.52
C ASN A 377 -8.37 25.50 -7.17
N ASN A 378 -9.42 24.94 -6.59
CA ASN A 378 -10.52 25.72 -6.02
C ASN A 378 -10.15 26.18 -4.60
N PHE A 379 -10.29 27.46 -4.30
CA PHE A 379 -10.03 27.99 -2.94
C PHE A 379 -10.98 27.40 -1.87
N ARG A 380 -12.08 26.77 -2.29
CA ARG A 380 -13.00 26.02 -1.42
C ARG A 380 -12.62 24.55 -1.23
N SER A 381 -11.61 24.05 -1.94
CA SER A 381 -11.12 22.69 -1.75
C SER A 381 -10.43 22.54 -0.41
N LEU A 382 -10.64 21.40 0.24
CA LEU A 382 -10.02 21.10 1.51
C LEU A 382 -8.84 20.14 1.31
N ASN A 383 -7.67 20.60 1.74
CA ASN A 383 -6.42 19.85 1.60
C ASN A 383 -5.98 19.31 2.95
N PHE A 384 -5.97 17.99 3.10
CA PHE A 384 -5.35 17.30 4.23
C PHE A 384 -3.94 16.86 3.86
N ALA A 385 -2.95 17.38 4.57
CA ALA A 385 -1.55 17.03 4.35
C ALA A 385 -1.06 16.05 5.41
N PHE A 386 -0.53 14.91 4.98
CA PHE A 386 0.05 13.90 5.84
C PHE A 386 1.57 13.86 5.64
N ALA A 387 2.32 13.92 6.74
CA ALA A 387 3.75 13.74 6.74
C ALA A 387 4.08 12.29 7.12
N LYS A 388 5.02 11.68 6.39
CA LYS A 388 5.52 10.34 6.70
C LYS A 388 6.38 10.39 7.96
N VAL A 389 6.12 9.50 8.90
CA VAL A 389 6.86 9.41 10.16
C VAL A 389 7.90 8.31 10.06
N ASN A 390 9.12 8.58 10.53
CA ASN A 390 10.15 7.56 10.64
C ASN A 390 9.82 6.58 11.77
N ASN A 391 9.24 5.43 11.40
CA ASN A 391 8.78 4.43 12.35
C ASN A 391 9.61 3.13 12.22
N PRO A 392 10.18 2.59 13.32
CA PRO A 392 10.96 1.35 13.27
C PRO A 392 10.12 0.13 12.89
N PHE A 393 8.80 0.18 13.06
CA PHE A 393 7.91 -0.96 12.81
C PHE A 393 7.40 -1.06 11.38
N THR A 394 7.12 0.08 10.74
CA THR A 394 6.50 0.12 9.42
C THR A 394 6.96 1.33 8.60
N ASN A 395 6.87 1.23 7.28
CA ASN A 395 7.08 2.34 6.36
C ASN A 395 5.76 3.05 5.97
N ASN A 396 4.63 2.56 6.48
CA ASN A 396 3.30 3.08 6.20
C ASN A 396 2.73 3.91 7.36
N ASP A 397 3.60 4.63 8.09
CA ASP A 397 3.19 5.51 9.18
C ASP A 397 3.16 6.97 8.69
N TYR A 398 1.98 7.59 8.77
CA TYR A 398 1.74 8.95 8.29
C TYR A 398 0.86 9.68 9.29
N GLU A 399 1.26 10.89 9.61
CA GLU A 399 0.63 11.76 10.58
C GLU A 399 0.00 12.96 9.87
N LEU A 400 -1.24 13.28 10.23
CA LEU A 400 -1.93 14.43 9.68
C LEU A 400 -1.37 15.73 10.27
N THR A 401 -1.07 16.67 9.40
CA THR A 401 -0.82 18.07 9.77
C THR A 401 -2.15 18.71 10.16
N ARG A 402 -2.48 18.65 11.46
CA ARG A 402 -3.78 19.10 11.98
C ARG A 402 -3.96 20.60 11.82
N ASN A 403 -5.19 21.02 11.53
CA ASN A 403 -5.54 22.42 11.32
C ASN A 403 -6.95 22.71 11.87
N ALA A 404 -7.11 23.82 12.59
CA ALA A 404 -8.41 24.24 13.14
C ALA A 404 -9.49 24.43 12.07
N LEU A 405 -9.09 24.79 10.83
CA LEU A 405 -9.98 24.94 9.68
C LEU A 405 -10.69 23.64 9.26
N TYR A 406 -10.18 22.47 9.67
CA TYR A 406 -10.81 21.19 9.37
C TYR A 406 -12.07 20.91 10.19
N ARG A 407 -12.36 21.74 11.20
CA ARG A 407 -13.47 21.56 12.15
C ARG A 407 -14.82 21.48 11.44
N ASP A 408 -15.14 22.49 10.64
CA ASP A 408 -16.48 22.63 10.06
C ASP A 408 -16.78 21.50 9.07
N TYR A 409 -15.79 21.15 8.24
CA TYR A 409 -15.90 20.04 7.30
C TYR A 409 -16.03 18.68 8.02
N TRP A 410 -15.25 18.47 9.09
CA TRP A 410 -15.37 17.25 9.88
C TRP A 410 -16.77 17.11 10.50
N TYR A 411 -17.30 18.17 11.13
CA TYR A 411 -18.63 18.13 11.72
C TYR A 411 -19.72 17.95 10.67
N LEU A 412 -19.62 18.60 9.51
CA LEU A 412 -20.54 18.35 8.39
C LEU A 412 -20.58 16.87 7.99
N ALA A 413 -19.42 16.22 7.91
CA ALA A 413 -19.33 14.81 7.58
C ALA A 413 -19.94 13.92 8.67
N VAL A 414 -19.64 14.19 9.94
CA VAL A 414 -20.21 13.49 11.09
C VAL A 414 -21.73 13.67 11.15
N ASP A 415 -22.24 14.89 11.01
CA ASP A 415 -23.67 15.18 11.05
C ASP A 415 -24.43 14.52 9.89
N THR A 416 -23.79 14.42 8.72
CA THR A 416 -24.35 13.68 7.59
C THR A 416 -24.55 12.21 7.95
N TRP A 417 -23.53 11.56 8.52
CA TRP A 417 -23.64 10.19 9.05
C TRP A 417 -24.75 10.08 10.11
N ARG A 418 -24.81 11.02 11.06
CA ARG A 418 -25.81 11.04 12.13
C ARG A 418 -27.23 11.35 11.65
N SER A 419 -27.39 11.95 10.48
CA SER A 419 -28.68 12.15 9.80
C SER A 419 -29.16 10.94 8.99
N GLY A 420 -28.43 9.83 9.06
CA GLY A 420 -28.77 8.59 8.37
C GLY A 420 -28.40 8.57 6.88
N LYS A 421 -27.42 9.38 6.47
CA LYS A 421 -26.91 9.44 5.10
C LYS A 421 -25.41 9.13 5.07
N VAL A 422 -24.97 8.42 4.03
CA VAL A 422 -23.53 8.23 3.81
C VAL A 422 -22.95 9.54 3.32
N PHE A 423 -21.94 10.07 4.01
CA PHE A 423 -21.23 11.25 3.53
C PHE A 423 -20.43 10.90 2.27
N MET A 424 -20.80 11.48 1.14
CA MET A 424 -20.11 11.36 -0.14
C MET A 424 -19.63 12.76 -0.53
N ASN A 425 -18.37 12.87 -0.95
CA ASN A 425 -17.86 14.15 -1.45
C ASN A 425 -18.61 14.50 -2.73
N GLN A 426 -19.34 15.62 -2.71
CA GLN A 426 -20.01 16.17 -3.89
C GLN A 426 -19.09 17.15 -4.63
#